data_AF-A0A931E334-F1
#
_entry.id   AF-A0A931E334-F1
#
_cell.length_a   1.000
_cell.length_b   1.000
_cell.length_c   1.000
_cell.angle_alpha   90.00
_cell.angle_beta   90.00
_cell.angle_gamma   90.00
#
_symmetry.space_group_name_H-M   'P 1'
#
loop_
_entity.id
_entity.type
_entity.pdbx_description
1 polymer ?
#
loop_
_entity_poly.entity_id
_entity_poly.type
_entity_poly.pdbx_seq_one_letter_code
_entity_poly.pdbx_strand_id
1 'polypeptide(L)'
;MRTILAVSLFLGFCFNGQGQTGSINMSEYFKPKCDTLFYNCVYNSFHASGLHDTVKLVWRKIPIANETAYYISSADDTTGNYAQLRSFSGSAMIFRNDTILLASLTENQSPTLLTKNDFSHIVTSNLMFSKPFDLAKLKWSFVMEIFIKDFQFEDVTIEKTVLKNCLRLNLLVYDRSTKPDKATVWLSRDYGTVKWIRTTGRTEVLDLTRFRKNCR
;
A
#
# COMPACT_ATOMS: atom_id res chain seq x y z
N MET A 1 -55.46 6.36 46.73
CA MET A 1 -54.51 5.25 46.49
C MET A 1 -54.96 4.46 45.27
N ARG A 2 -54.23 4.57 44.16
CA ARG A 2 -54.11 3.56 43.11
C ARG A 2 -52.85 3.90 42.33
N THR A 3 -51.85 3.05 42.53
CA THR A 3 -50.51 3.06 41.94
C THR A 3 -50.61 2.73 40.46
N ILE A 4 -49.96 3.52 39.61
CA ILE A 4 -49.63 3.10 38.23
C ILE A 4 -48.11 3.21 38.13
N LEU A 5 -47.44 2.06 38.22
CA LEU A 5 -46.04 1.90 37.87
C LEU A 5 -45.95 1.92 36.34
N ALA A 6 -45.39 2.98 35.77
CA ALA A 6 -44.93 2.97 34.38
C ALA A 6 -43.50 2.43 34.38
N VAL A 7 -43.34 1.16 34.03
CA VAL A 7 -42.03 0.56 33.73
C VAL A 7 -41.67 0.95 32.30
N SER A 8 -40.87 2.00 32.16
CA SER A 8 -40.22 2.34 30.89
C SER A 8 -38.95 1.49 30.72
N LEU A 9 -39.06 0.41 29.96
CA LEU A 9 -37.92 -0.32 29.43
C LEU A 9 -37.22 0.57 28.38
N PHE A 10 -36.17 1.27 28.78
CA PHE A 10 -35.21 1.84 27.84
C PHE A 10 -34.35 0.70 27.29
N LEU A 11 -34.71 0.19 26.11
CA LEU A 11 -33.80 -0.60 25.26
C LEU A 11 -32.75 0.35 24.68
N GLY A 12 -31.75 0.69 25.50
CA GLY A 12 -30.50 1.26 25.04
C GLY A 12 -29.69 0.18 24.34
N PHE A 13 -29.95 -0.07 23.06
CA PHE A 13 -28.95 -0.72 22.22
C PHE A 13 -27.77 0.24 22.09
N CYS A 14 -26.70 -0.06 22.83
CA CYS A 14 -25.39 0.51 22.61
C CYS A 14 -24.96 0.20 21.17
N PHE A 15 -25.09 1.16 20.28
CA PHE A 15 -24.27 1.22 19.07
C PHE A 15 -22.82 1.42 19.50
N ASN A 16 -22.12 0.34 19.85
CA ASN A 16 -20.65 0.32 19.80
C ASN A 16 -20.22 0.11 18.35
N GLY A 17 -20.66 1.01 17.47
CA GLY A 17 -19.95 1.31 16.25
C GLY A 17 -19.02 2.48 16.55
N GLN A 18 -17.98 2.27 17.37
CA GLN A 18 -16.81 3.14 17.32
C GLN A 18 -16.16 2.91 15.94
N GLY A 19 -16.73 3.54 14.91
CA GLY A 19 -15.99 3.82 13.70
C GLY A 19 -14.82 4.69 14.15
N GLN A 20 -13.64 4.08 14.29
CA GLN A 20 -12.42 4.83 14.54
C GLN A 20 -12.30 5.86 13.43
N THR A 21 -12.54 7.13 13.76
CA THR A 21 -12.02 8.26 13.00
C THR A 21 -10.51 8.28 13.23
N GLY A 22 -9.83 7.26 12.69
CA GLY A 22 -8.40 7.05 12.87
C GLY A 22 -7.66 7.77 11.77
N SER A 23 -6.78 8.70 12.13
CA SER A 23 -5.74 9.17 11.23
C SER A 23 -4.73 8.03 11.02
N ILE A 24 -4.37 7.75 9.78
CA ILE A 24 -3.35 6.75 9.45
C ILE A 24 -2.05 7.46 9.10
N ASN A 25 -0.99 7.22 9.86
CA ASN A 25 0.35 7.69 9.51
C ASN A 25 0.95 6.82 8.40
N MET A 26 0.82 7.26 7.15
CA MET A 26 1.24 6.51 5.96
C MET A 26 2.75 6.28 5.92
N SER A 27 3.55 7.14 6.55
CA SER A 27 5.00 6.99 6.59
C SER A 27 5.46 5.73 7.33
N GLU A 28 4.68 5.26 8.32
CA GLU A 28 4.96 4.03 9.06
C GLU A 28 4.81 2.77 8.18
N TYR A 29 3.93 2.85 7.18
CA TYR A 29 3.56 1.74 6.31
C TYR A 29 4.29 1.74 4.96
N PHE A 30 4.70 2.92 4.45
CA PHE A 30 5.39 3.03 3.14
C PHE A 30 6.89 3.05 3.20
N LYS A 31 7.50 3.40 4.33
CA LYS A 31 8.95 3.48 4.41
C LYS A 31 9.55 2.09 4.18
N PRO A 32 10.41 1.90 3.16
CA PRO A 32 11.02 0.61 2.91
C PRO A 32 11.84 0.21 4.14
N LYS A 33 11.51 -0.95 4.68
CA LYS A 33 12.18 -1.51 5.86
C LYS A 33 13.40 -2.34 5.47
N CYS A 34 13.51 -2.77 4.21
CA CYS A 34 14.61 -3.57 3.65
C CYS A 34 15.13 -3.12 2.29
N ASP A 35 16.40 -3.45 2.04
CA ASP A 35 17.10 -3.23 0.76
C ASP A 35 16.68 -4.22 -0.34
N THR A 36 16.16 -5.38 0.02
CA THR A 36 15.65 -6.34 -0.97
C THR A 36 14.43 -7.07 -0.43
N LEU A 37 13.39 -7.13 -1.24
CA LEU A 37 12.13 -7.81 -0.97
C LEU A 37 11.93 -8.90 -2.01
N PHE A 38 11.46 -10.06 -1.56
CA PHE A 38 11.13 -11.20 -2.42
C PHE A 38 9.64 -11.48 -2.28
N TYR A 39 8.94 -11.55 -3.39
CA TYR A 39 7.52 -11.89 -3.43
C TYR A 39 7.35 -13.20 -4.19
N ASN A 40 6.63 -14.12 -3.58
CA ASN A 40 6.10 -15.29 -4.25
C ASN A 40 4.75 -14.89 -4.85
N CYS A 41 4.58 -15.09 -6.16
CA CYS A 41 3.32 -14.74 -6.82
C CYS A 41 2.59 -15.96 -7.36
N VAL A 42 1.27 -15.86 -7.32
CA VAL A 42 0.33 -16.85 -7.84
C VAL A 42 -0.71 -16.15 -8.69
N TYR A 43 -1.03 -16.71 -9.85
CA TYR A 43 -2.07 -16.21 -10.72
C TYR A 43 -3.35 -17.01 -10.48
N ASN A 44 -4.44 -16.30 -10.15
CA ASN A 44 -5.75 -16.90 -9.86
C ASN A 44 -6.80 -16.53 -10.92
N SER A 45 -6.36 -16.12 -12.12
CA SER A 45 -7.27 -15.81 -13.23
C SER A 45 -7.54 -17.05 -14.08
N PHE A 46 -8.70 -17.11 -14.74
CA PHE A 46 -9.08 -18.25 -15.59
C PHE A 46 -8.03 -18.60 -16.65
N HIS A 47 -7.33 -17.61 -17.21
CA HIS A 47 -6.36 -17.80 -18.29
C HIS A 47 -4.93 -18.14 -17.81
N ALA A 48 -4.63 -17.99 -16.52
CA ALA A 48 -3.27 -18.15 -15.98
C ALA A 48 -3.24 -18.89 -14.63
N SER A 49 -4.33 -19.58 -14.27
CA SER A 49 -4.49 -20.23 -12.97
C SER A 49 -3.36 -21.22 -12.70
N GLY A 50 -2.71 -21.09 -11.54
CA GLY A 50 -1.64 -22.00 -11.11
C GLY A 50 -0.25 -21.67 -11.68
N LEU A 51 -0.08 -20.57 -12.43
CA LEU A 51 1.24 -20.04 -12.70
C LEU A 51 1.86 -19.48 -11.42
N HIS A 52 3.14 -19.79 -11.23
CA HIS A 52 3.94 -19.36 -10.10
C HIS A 52 5.17 -18.61 -10.60
N ASP A 53 5.48 -17.50 -9.96
CA ASP A 53 6.69 -16.76 -10.23
C ASP A 53 7.22 -16.08 -8.97
N THR A 54 8.44 -15.55 -9.07
CA THR A 54 9.07 -14.78 -8.00
C THR A 54 9.41 -13.40 -8.52
N VAL A 55 9.05 -12.39 -7.75
CA VAL A 55 9.50 -11.01 -7.97
C VAL A 55 10.54 -10.66 -6.91
N LYS A 56 11.69 -10.16 -7.36
CA LYS A 56 12.72 -9.58 -6.49
C LYS A 56 12.76 -8.08 -6.71
N LEU A 57 12.55 -7.30 -5.65
CA LEU A 57 12.65 -5.84 -5.67
C LEU A 57 13.85 -5.40 -4.82
N VAL A 58 14.76 -4.63 -5.40
CA VAL A 58 15.95 -4.11 -4.71
C VAL A 58 15.80 -2.61 -4.45
N TRP A 59 15.58 -2.24 -3.20
CA TRP A 59 15.55 -0.85 -2.74
C TRP A 59 16.95 -0.27 -2.56
N ARG A 60 17.11 0.99 -2.95
CA ARG A 60 18.33 1.77 -2.76
C ARG A 60 17.98 3.18 -2.30
N LYS A 61 18.99 3.85 -1.75
CA LYS A 61 18.94 5.26 -1.34
C LYS A 61 19.83 6.08 -2.25
N ILE A 62 19.39 7.29 -2.60
CA ILE A 62 20.20 8.28 -3.31
C ILE A 62 20.01 9.65 -2.64
N PRO A 63 21.06 10.48 -2.58
CA PRO A 63 20.92 11.87 -2.16
C PRO A 63 20.21 12.68 -3.27
N ILE A 64 19.21 13.47 -2.89
CA ILE A 64 18.54 14.44 -3.76
C ILE A 64 18.58 15.79 -3.06
N ALA A 65 19.46 16.68 -3.51
CA ALA A 65 19.80 17.92 -2.79
C ALA A 65 20.19 17.62 -1.33
N ASN A 66 19.41 18.12 -0.36
CA ASN A 66 19.62 17.92 1.09
C ASN A 66 18.75 16.80 1.68
N GLU A 67 18.13 15.96 0.85
CA GLU A 67 17.19 14.91 1.27
C GLU A 67 17.67 13.52 0.82
N THR A 68 17.13 12.48 1.44
CA THR A 68 17.35 11.09 1.02
C THR A 68 16.11 10.55 0.32
N ALA A 69 16.25 10.17 -0.94
CA ALA A 69 15.22 9.47 -1.68
C ALA A 69 15.47 7.95 -1.66
N TYR A 70 14.38 7.19 -1.62
CA TYR A 70 14.36 5.73 -1.64
C TYR A 70 13.71 5.28 -2.94
N TYR A 71 14.26 4.30 -3.65
CA TYR A 71 13.69 3.84 -4.91
C TYR A 71 13.99 2.35 -5.15
N ILE A 72 13.22 1.71 -6.03
CA ILE A 72 13.52 0.37 -6.53
C ILE A 72 14.56 0.49 -7.65
N SER A 73 15.78 0.05 -7.38
CA SER A 73 16.90 0.06 -8.32
C SER A 73 16.91 -1.09 -9.32
N SER A 74 16.27 -2.20 -8.95
CA SER A 74 16.16 -3.39 -9.78
C SER A 74 14.90 -4.12 -9.40
N ALA A 75 14.19 -4.56 -10.42
CA ALA A 75 13.07 -5.47 -10.31
C ALA A 75 13.33 -6.64 -11.24
N ASP A 76 13.30 -7.86 -10.72
CA ASP A 76 13.45 -9.09 -11.50
C ASP A 76 12.16 -9.89 -11.34
N ASP A 77 11.48 -10.14 -12.45
CA ASP A 77 10.22 -10.88 -12.54
C ASP A 77 10.49 -12.09 -13.43
N THR A 78 10.45 -13.30 -12.86
CA THR A 78 10.77 -14.53 -13.60
C THR A 78 9.89 -14.75 -14.83
N THR A 79 8.69 -14.16 -14.91
CA THR A 79 7.83 -14.25 -16.10
C THR A 79 7.96 -13.05 -17.04
N GLY A 80 8.79 -12.07 -16.70
CA GLY A 80 9.03 -10.86 -17.49
C GLY A 80 7.83 -9.93 -17.61
N ASN A 81 6.73 -10.23 -16.92
CA ASN A 81 5.44 -9.65 -17.28
C ASN A 81 5.16 -8.33 -16.54
N TYR A 82 5.35 -8.19 -15.22
CA TYR A 82 4.78 -7.02 -14.54
C TYR A 82 5.42 -6.63 -13.19
N ALA A 83 6.74 -6.70 -13.04
CA ALA A 83 7.40 -5.91 -11.97
C ALA A 83 7.52 -4.44 -12.39
N GLN A 84 6.40 -3.82 -12.78
CA GLN A 84 6.42 -2.46 -13.27
C GLN A 84 6.81 -1.51 -12.13
N LEU A 85 7.91 -0.79 -12.34
CA LEU A 85 8.30 0.41 -11.58
C LEU A 85 7.22 1.51 -11.64
N ARG A 86 6.27 1.40 -12.58
CA ARG A 86 5.07 2.24 -12.71
C ARG A 86 3.96 1.89 -11.71
N SER A 87 4.27 1.18 -10.64
CA SER A 87 3.31 0.76 -9.61
C SER A 87 3.44 1.59 -8.34
N PHE A 88 2.43 1.59 -7.48
CA PHE A 88 2.40 2.35 -6.22
C PHE A 88 3.61 2.17 -5.28
N SER A 89 4.34 1.05 -5.41
CA SER A 89 5.57 0.79 -4.66
C SER A 89 6.84 1.08 -5.47
N GLY A 90 6.74 1.42 -6.75
CA GLY A 90 7.84 1.58 -7.68
C GLY A 90 8.36 3.01 -7.87
N SER A 91 7.74 4.04 -7.28
CA SER A 91 8.26 5.41 -7.32
C SER A 91 9.53 5.57 -6.49
N ALA A 92 10.31 6.60 -6.83
CA ALA A 92 11.26 7.16 -5.87
C ALA A 92 10.50 8.00 -4.83
N MET A 93 10.85 7.87 -3.56
CA MET A 93 10.13 8.46 -2.43
C MET A 93 11.05 9.24 -1.50
N ILE A 94 10.66 10.45 -1.12
CA ILE A 94 11.28 11.23 -0.03
C ILE A 94 10.27 11.31 1.11
N PHE A 95 10.68 10.87 2.29
CA PHE A 95 9.85 10.95 3.50
C PHE A 95 10.21 12.20 4.29
N ARG A 96 9.26 13.12 4.43
CA ARG A 96 9.34 14.28 5.32
C ARG A 96 8.42 14.09 6.52
N ASN A 97 8.47 15.01 7.48
CA ASN A 97 7.64 14.94 8.68
C ASN A 97 6.13 15.12 8.37
N ASP A 98 5.80 15.91 7.35
CA ASP A 98 4.43 16.30 6.99
C ASP A 98 3.92 15.63 5.70
N THR A 99 4.83 15.09 4.89
CA THR A 99 4.54 14.64 3.53
C THR A 99 5.47 13.52 3.08
N ILE A 100 5.02 12.75 2.11
CA ILE A 100 5.84 11.86 1.32
C ILE A 100 5.81 12.40 -0.10
N LEU A 101 6.98 12.79 -0.63
CA LEU A 101 7.10 13.20 -2.01
C LEU A 101 7.43 12.01 -2.88
N LEU A 102 6.81 11.94 -4.06
CA LEU A 102 6.99 10.85 -5.00
C LEU A 102 7.48 11.41 -6.35
N ALA A 103 8.42 10.70 -6.96
CA ALA A 103 8.77 10.85 -8.36
C ALA A 103 8.45 9.55 -9.10
N SER A 104 7.61 9.64 -10.13
CA SER A 104 7.28 8.50 -10.98
C SER A 104 8.52 8.04 -11.73
N LEU A 105 8.86 6.76 -11.63
CA LEU A 105 9.92 6.16 -12.44
C LEU A 105 9.31 5.60 -13.73
N THR A 106 9.69 6.18 -14.86
CA THR A 106 9.44 5.56 -16.17
C THR A 106 10.57 4.60 -16.51
N GLU A 107 10.33 3.64 -17.39
CA GLU A 107 11.33 2.61 -17.76
C GLU A 107 12.65 3.20 -18.27
N ASN A 108 12.63 4.43 -18.80
CA ASN A 108 13.79 5.09 -19.39
C ASN A 108 14.46 6.11 -18.46
N GLN A 109 13.87 6.42 -17.30
CA GLN A 109 14.43 7.41 -16.38
C GLN A 109 15.30 6.72 -15.33
N SER A 110 16.61 6.90 -15.45
CA SER A 110 17.52 6.43 -14.40
C SER A 110 17.22 7.15 -13.09
N PRO A 111 17.00 6.43 -11.98
CA PRO A 111 16.80 7.04 -10.67
C PRO A 111 17.97 7.94 -10.23
N THR A 112 19.19 7.68 -10.70
CA THR A 112 20.37 8.49 -10.39
C THR A 112 20.38 9.87 -11.06
N LEU A 113 19.49 10.10 -12.04
CA LEU A 113 19.34 11.38 -12.74
C LEU A 113 18.19 12.22 -12.17
N LEU A 114 17.51 11.72 -11.13
CA LEU A 114 16.44 12.46 -10.48
C LEU A 114 16.97 13.73 -9.83
N THR A 115 16.18 14.78 -9.94
CA THR A 115 16.36 16.07 -9.27
C THR A 115 15.19 16.33 -8.34
N LYS A 116 15.28 17.38 -7.52
CA LYS A 116 14.19 17.77 -6.62
C LYS A 116 12.88 18.10 -7.37
N ASN A 117 12.97 18.59 -8.60
CA ASN A 117 11.81 18.98 -9.40
C ASN A 117 10.99 17.77 -9.88
N ASP A 118 11.60 16.58 -9.95
CA ASP A 118 10.91 15.34 -10.34
C ASP A 118 9.93 14.85 -9.26
N PHE A 119 10.15 15.23 -7.99
CA PHE A 119 9.32 14.88 -6.84
C PHE A 119 8.06 15.76 -6.73
N SER A 120 7.26 15.76 -7.79
CA SER A 120 6.10 16.64 -7.96
C SER A 120 4.77 16.07 -7.42
N HIS A 121 4.78 14.81 -6.97
CA HIS A 121 3.61 14.13 -6.41
C HIS A 121 3.70 14.06 -4.89
N ILE A 122 2.56 14.20 -4.21
CA ILE A 122 2.51 14.36 -2.76
C ILE A 122 1.49 13.38 -2.19
N VAL A 123 1.92 12.64 -1.17
CA VAL A 123 1.07 11.88 -0.25
C VAL A 123 1.15 12.55 1.11
N THR A 124 0.01 12.84 1.74
CA THR A 124 0.00 13.41 3.09
C THR A 124 0.54 12.39 4.09
N SER A 125 1.31 12.84 5.09
CA SER A 125 1.85 11.92 6.09
C SER A 125 0.75 11.21 6.88
N ASN A 126 -0.35 11.92 7.12
CA ASN A 126 -1.55 11.38 7.75
C ASN A 126 -2.72 11.35 6.74
N LEU A 127 -3.37 10.21 6.60
CA LEU A 127 -4.66 10.10 5.94
C LEU A 127 -5.77 10.19 6.99
N MET A 128 -6.66 11.14 6.81
CA MET A 128 -7.87 11.28 7.62
C MET A 128 -9.07 10.83 6.80
N PHE A 129 -9.83 9.89 7.33
CA PHE A 129 -11.07 9.43 6.73
C PHE A 129 -12.23 9.95 7.59
N SER A 130 -12.95 10.94 7.06
CA SER A 130 -14.06 11.59 7.75
C SER A 130 -15.25 10.67 7.99
N LYS A 131 -15.39 9.60 7.19
CA LYS A 131 -16.48 8.61 7.21
C LYS A 131 -15.95 7.24 6.78
N PRO A 132 -16.64 6.13 7.10
CA PRO A 132 -16.07 4.79 6.97
C PRO A 132 -15.71 4.35 5.53
N PHE A 133 -16.08 5.10 4.49
CA PHE A 133 -15.87 4.70 3.09
C PHE A 133 -15.50 5.86 2.16
N ASP A 134 -14.84 6.91 2.67
CA ASP A 134 -14.43 8.04 1.83
C ASP A 134 -13.18 7.72 0.99
N LEU A 135 -13.21 8.16 -0.27
CA LEU A 135 -12.09 8.03 -1.21
C LEU A 135 -10.95 8.98 -0.82
N ALA A 136 -9.81 8.46 -0.37
CA ALA A 136 -8.59 9.27 -0.29
C ALA A 136 -7.84 9.21 -1.63
N LYS A 137 -7.69 10.37 -2.29
CA LYS A 137 -6.94 10.48 -3.55
C LYS A 137 -5.44 10.57 -3.26
N LEU A 138 -4.70 9.58 -3.74
CA LEU A 138 -3.23 9.63 -3.84
C LEU A 138 -2.89 10.03 -5.27
N LYS A 139 -2.40 11.26 -5.44
CA LYS A 139 -1.95 11.73 -6.76
C LYS A 139 -0.62 11.04 -7.07
N TRP A 140 -0.63 10.12 -8.03
CA TRP A 140 0.52 9.25 -8.31
C TRP A 140 1.31 9.67 -9.54
N SER A 141 0.64 10.00 -10.65
CA SER A 141 1.26 10.59 -11.84
C SER A 141 0.23 11.40 -12.66
N PHE A 142 0.63 11.96 -13.80
CA PHE A 142 -0.30 12.59 -14.74
C PHE A 142 -1.17 11.57 -15.51
N VAL A 143 -0.80 10.29 -15.51
CA VAL A 143 -1.48 9.21 -16.24
C VAL A 143 -2.18 8.21 -15.32
N MET A 144 -1.73 8.09 -14.07
CA MET A 144 -2.29 7.15 -13.10
C MET A 144 -2.72 7.87 -11.82
N GLU A 145 -3.97 7.66 -11.41
CA GLU A 145 -4.53 8.12 -10.14
C GLU A 145 -4.93 6.92 -9.28
N ILE A 146 -4.57 6.94 -7.99
CA ILE A 146 -4.92 5.88 -7.06
C ILE A 146 -5.84 6.45 -6.01
N PHE A 147 -7.02 5.84 -5.86
CA PHE A 147 -7.98 6.18 -4.84
C PHE A 147 -8.10 5.04 -3.85
N ILE A 148 -8.00 5.34 -2.55
CA ILE A 148 -8.28 4.37 -1.49
C ILE A 148 -9.78 4.41 -1.25
N LYS A 149 -10.50 3.36 -1.66
CA LYS A 149 -11.95 3.24 -1.51
C LYS A 149 -12.38 2.92 -0.09
N ASP A 150 -11.62 2.07 0.58
CA ASP A 150 -11.89 1.58 1.92
C ASP A 150 -10.58 1.13 2.56
N PHE A 151 -10.51 1.18 3.88
CA PHE A 151 -9.41 0.64 4.65
C PHE A 151 -9.90 -0.10 5.89
N GLN A 152 -9.19 -1.16 6.26
CA GLN A 152 -9.46 -1.90 7.49
C GLN A 152 -8.13 -2.32 8.11
N PHE A 153 -8.11 -2.40 9.44
CA PHE A 153 -7.03 -3.05 10.14
C PHE A 153 -7.40 -4.51 10.38
N GLU A 154 -6.54 -5.43 9.97
CA GLU A 154 -6.75 -6.85 10.18
C GLU A 154 -5.42 -7.58 10.40
N ASP A 155 -5.50 -8.73 11.07
CA ASP A 155 -4.39 -9.65 11.16
C ASP A 155 -4.32 -10.46 9.87
N VAL A 156 -3.13 -10.58 9.28
CA VAL A 156 -2.91 -11.35 8.04
C VAL A 156 -1.90 -12.44 8.29
N THR A 157 -2.23 -13.67 7.89
CA THR A 157 -1.29 -14.79 7.90
C THR A 157 -0.53 -14.81 6.58
N ILE A 158 0.79 -14.68 6.68
CA ILE A 158 1.73 -14.83 5.57
C ILE A 158 2.55 -16.09 5.86
N GLU A 159 2.43 -17.09 5.00
CA GLU A 159 3.02 -18.42 5.21
C GLU A 159 2.59 -19.02 6.56
N LYS A 160 3.49 -19.08 7.55
CA LYS A 160 3.23 -19.58 8.91
C LYS A 160 3.28 -18.48 9.98
N THR A 161 3.37 -17.22 9.58
CA THR A 161 3.52 -16.07 10.47
C THR A 161 2.27 -15.19 10.43
N VAL A 162 1.70 -14.92 11.60
CA VAL A 162 0.59 -13.97 11.76
C VAL A 162 1.17 -12.57 11.95
N LEU A 163 0.90 -11.68 10.99
CA LEU A 163 1.25 -10.27 11.07
C LEU A 163 0.05 -9.50 11.59
N LYS A 164 0.18 -8.94 12.79
CA LYS A 164 -0.92 -8.26 13.48
C LYS A 164 -1.13 -6.84 12.97
N ASN A 165 -2.38 -6.38 13.01
CA ASN A 165 -2.76 -4.98 12.77
C ASN A 165 -2.23 -4.43 11.44
N CYS A 166 -2.29 -5.24 10.39
CA CYS A 166 -1.92 -4.82 9.04
C CYS A 166 -3.01 -3.91 8.47
N LEU A 167 -2.59 -2.88 7.75
CA LEU A 167 -3.49 -1.97 7.06
C LEU A 167 -3.85 -2.58 5.70
N ARG A 168 -5.10 -3.03 5.55
CA ARG A 168 -5.66 -3.44 4.28
C ARG A 168 -6.27 -2.22 3.59
N LEU A 169 -5.81 -1.91 2.38
CA LEU A 169 -6.35 -0.85 1.53
C LEU A 169 -7.00 -1.46 0.29
N ASN A 170 -8.26 -1.09 0.03
CA ASN A 170 -8.92 -1.34 -1.23
C ASN A 170 -8.70 -0.15 -2.16
N LEU A 171 -8.03 -0.38 -3.28
CA LEU A 171 -7.59 0.63 -4.23
C LEU A 171 -8.44 0.60 -5.50
N LEU A 172 -8.72 1.78 -6.04
CA LEU A 172 -9.10 2.00 -7.43
C LEU A 172 -7.93 2.69 -8.13
N VAL A 173 -7.40 2.05 -9.16
CA VAL A 173 -6.29 2.54 -9.97
C VAL A 173 -6.86 2.96 -11.31
N TYR A 174 -6.83 4.25 -11.59
CA TYR A 174 -7.23 4.81 -12.87
C TYR A 174 -5.96 5.06 -13.68
N ASP A 175 -5.67 4.16 -14.62
CA ASP A 175 -4.86 4.51 -15.79
C ASP A 175 -5.79 5.24 -16.79
N ARG A 176 -5.29 6.12 -17.67
CA ARG A 176 -6.13 6.87 -18.64
C ARG A 176 -6.94 5.98 -19.62
N SER A 177 -6.83 4.65 -19.52
CA SER A 177 -7.74 3.70 -20.17
C SER A 177 -9.08 3.63 -19.41
N THR A 178 -10.18 3.44 -20.14
CA THR A 178 -11.54 3.82 -19.72
C THR A 178 -12.16 3.05 -18.53
N LYS A 179 -11.43 2.12 -17.88
CA LYS A 179 -11.93 1.36 -16.74
C LYS A 179 -10.95 1.36 -15.56
N PRO A 180 -11.40 1.71 -14.34
CA PRO A 180 -10.56 1.61 -13.16
C PRO A 180 -10.27 0.17 -12.79
N ASP A 181 -8.99 -0.09 -12.55
CA ASP A 181 -8.49 -1.34 -12.01
C ASP A 181 -8.72 -1.39 -10.49
N LYS A 182 -9.15 -2.54 -9.99
CA LYS A 182 -9.35 -2.78 -8.55
C LYS A 182 -8.20 -3.59 -7.98
N ALA A 183 -7.61 -3.12 -6.91
CA ALA A 183 -6.57 -3.87 -6.23
C ALA A 183 -6.75 -3.82 -4.71
N THR A 184 -6.24 -4.83 -4.01
CA THR A 184 -6.21 -4.82 -2.54
C THR A 184 -4.79 -5.06 -2.08
N VAL A 185 -4.29 -4.17 -1.23
CA VAL A 185 -2.93 -4.25 -0.69
C VAL A 185 -2.96 -4.31 0.82
N TRP A 186 -2.07 -5.11 1.40
CA TRP A 186 -1.83 -5.20 2.83
C TRP A 186 -0.47 -4.63 3.17
N LEU A 187 -0.46 -3.69 4.11
CA LEU A 187 0.73 -3.01 4.58
C LEU A 187 0.96 -3.33 6.05
N SER A 188 2.14 -3.84 6.36
CA SER A 188 2.63 -4.02 7.73
C SER A 188 3.56 -2.87 8.11
N ARG A 189 3.51 -2.41 9.37
CA ARG A 189 4.47 -1.43 9.89
C ARG A 189 5.91 -1.93 9.89
N ASP A 190 6.10 -3.25 9.99
CA ASP A 190 7.42 -3.88 10.12
C ASP A 190 8.04 -4.24 8.78
N TYR A 191 7.21 -4.50 7.76
CA TYR A 191 7.65 -5.07 6.49
C TYR A 191 7.27 -4.22 5.26
N GLY A 192 6.42 -3.20 5.42
CA GLY A 192 5.82 -2.48 4.30
C GLY A 192 4.76 -3.35 3.60
N THR A 193 4.74 -3.38 2.27
CA THR A 193 3.79 -4.22 1.50
C THR A 193 4.07 -5.70 1.70
N VAL A 194 3.12 -6.42 2.33
CA VAL A 194 3.25 -7.86 2.62
C VAL A 194 2.41 -8.75 1.72
N LYS A 195 1.33 -8.20 1.15
CA LYS A 195 0.47 -8.91 0.22
C LYS A 195 -0.20 -7.92 -0.74
N TRP A 196 -0.32 -8.30 -2.00
CA TRP A 196 -1.01 -7.50 -3.00
C TRP A 196 -1.81 -8.40 -3.94
N ILE A 197 -3.11 -8.19 -4.02
CA ILE A 197 -3.98 -8.78 -5.03
C ILE A 197 -4.28 -7.74 -6.10
N ARG A 198 -3.85 -8.00 -7.33
CA ARG A 198 -4.09 -7.14 -8.50
C ARG A 198 -5.40 -7.48 -9.19
N THR A 199 -5.88 -6.55 -10.02
CA THR A 199 -7.06 -6.75 -10.88
C THR A 199 -6.88 -7.91 -11.86
N THR A 200 -5.63 -8.17 -12.28
CA THR A 200 -5.27 -9.28 -13.16
C THR A 200 -5.42 -10.66 -12.51
N GLY A 201 -5.73 -10.72 -11.21
CA GLY A 201 -5.76 -11.97 -10.44
C GLY A 201 -4.39 -12.45 -9.96
N ARG A 202 -3.30 -11.72 -10.26
CA ARG A 202 -1.99 -11.97 -9.65
C ARG A 202 -2.03 -11.58 -8.17
N THR A 203 -1.66 -12.52 -7.31
CA THR A 203 -1.45 -12.31 -5.88
C THR A 203 0.03 -12.39 -5.59
N GLU A 204 0.59 -11.31 -5.06
CA GLU A 204 1.97 -11.21 -4.60
C GLU A 204 1.98 -11.36 -3.07
N VAL A 205 2.83 -12.22 -2.54
CA VAL A 205 2.98 -12.46 -1.10
C VAL A 205 4.45 -12.34 -0.73
N LEU A 206 4.77 -11.48 0.23
CA LEU A 206 6.14 -11.29 0.69
C LEU A 206 6.67 -12.58 1.33
N ASP A 207 7.83 -13.04 0.90
CA ASP A 207 8.56 -14.16 1.49
C ASP A 207 9.27 -13.68 2.77
N LEU A 208 8.66 -13.99 3.91
CA LEU A 208 9.17 -13.58 5.23
C LEU A 208 10.41 -14.37 5.63
N THR A 209 10.64 -15.56 5.09
CA THR A 209 11.84 -16.36 5.38
C THR A 209 13.09 -15.74 4.75
N ARG A 210 12.93 -15.08 3.60
CA ARG A 210 14.00 -14.36 2.90
C ARG A 210 14.13 -12.91 3.33
N PHE A 211 13.15 -12.39 4.08
CA PHE A 211 13.22 -11.05 4.67
C PHE A 211 14.26 -11.01 5.80
N ARG A 212 15.32 -10.22 5.63
CA ARG A 212 16.34 -10.00 6.65
C ARG A 212 16.17 -8.62 7.27
N LYS A 213 15.87 -8.56 8.58
CA LYS A 213 15.74 -7.30 9.35
C LYS A 213 17.00 -6.43 9.39
N ASN A 214 18.14 -6.90 8.90
CA ASN A 214 19.40 -6.16 8.90
C ASN A 214 19.59 -5.41 7.59
N CYS A 215 19.08 -4.20 7.60
CA CYS A 215 19.19 -3.23 6.51
C CYS A 215 20.31 -2.31 6.93
N ARG A 216 21.52 -2.73 6.59
CA ARG A 216 22.75 -2.02 6.96
C ARG A 216 22.81 -0.65 6.29
#